data_AF-A0A536T826-F1
#
_entry.id   AF-A0A536T826-F1
#
_cell.length_a   1.000
_cell.length_b   1.000
_cell.length_c   1.000
_cell.angle_alpha   90.00
_cell.angle_beta   90.00
_cell.angle_gamma   90.00
#
_symmetry.space_group_name_H-M   'P 1'
#
loop_
_entity.id
_entity.type
_entity.pdbx_description
1 polymer ?
#
loop_
_entity_poly.entity_id
_entity_poly.type
_entity_poly.pdbx_seq_one_letter_code
_entity_poly.pdbx_strand_id
1 'polypeptide(L)'
;MQVFGFAGWSGSGKTTLIERLVPLFVAQGITVSLIKHAHHEFDIDQPGKDSYRHRQAGCKEVLVTSDVRWALMHELRGGRELALSDALRRLSPCDLALVEGFKTAAIPKLEVYRASVGKPLLHSGDGNIVAVASDAPVDTTLPVFEIKDISAIAAFILKARSSAVP
;
A
#
# COMPACT_ATOMS: atom_id res chain seq x y z
N MET A 1 -11.83 -3.45 -9.76
CA MET A 1 -10.89 -3.18 -8.66
C MET A 1 -10.65 -1.69 -8.55
N GLN A 2 -10.94 -1.11 -7.39
CA GLN A 2 -10.57 0.25 -7.00
C GLN A 2 -9.12 0.26 -6.50
N VAL A 3 -8.39 1.35 -6.70
CA VAL A 3 -7.01 1.52 -6.19
C VAL A 3 -6.94 2.77 -5.31
N PHE A 4 -6.34 2.64 -4.13
CA PHE A 4 -6.22 3.73 -3.16
C PHE A 4 -4.88 3.69 -2.43
N GLY A 5 -4.19 4.83 -2.32
CA GLY A 5 -2.86 4.93 -1.74
C GLY A 5 -2.81 5.56 -0.34
N PHE A 6 -1.68 5.37 0.34
CA PHE A 6 -1.37 6.04 1.59
C PHE A 6 -0.06 6.83 1.46
N ALA A 7 -0.16 8.14 1.65
CA ALA A 7 0.97 9.06 1.69
C ALA A 7 1.32 9.42 3.15
N GLY A 8 2.51 9.95 3.36
CA GLY A 8 2.97 10.40 4.67
C GLY A 8 4.40 10.01 4.95
N TRP A 9 5.07 10.77 5.81
CA TRP A 9 6.45 10.54 6.19
C TRP A 9 6.68 9.22 6.92
N SER A 10 7.93 8.75 6.94
CA SER A 10 8.30 7.60 7.78
C SER A 10 7.93 7.90 9.24
N GLY A 11 7.37 6.91 9.94
CA GLY A 11 6.89 7.08 11.31
C GLY A 11 5.51 7.72 11.47
N SER A 12 4.82 8.13 10.39
CA SER A 12 3.48 8.74 10.53
C SER A 12 2.40 7.77 10.98
N GLY A 13 2.60 6.46 10.80
CA GLY A 13 1.67 5.41 11.21
C GLY A 13 0.80 4.83 10.09
N LYS A 14 1.22 4.97 8.82
CA LYS A 14 0.54 4.38 7.65
C LYS A 14 0.26 2.88 7.83
N THR A 15 1.28 2.10 8.13
CA THR A 15 1.15 0.64 8.31
C THR A 15 0.10 0.31 9.39
N THR A 16 0.18 0.99 10.55
CA THR A 16 -0.79 0.82 11.64
C THR A 16 -2.22 1.20 11.26
N LEU A 17 -2.39 2.27 10.47
CA LEU A 17 -3.72 2.66 9.98
C LEU A 17 -4.28 1.58 9.01
N ILE A 18 -3.44 1.10 8.09
CA ILE A 18 -3.83 0.07 7.12
C ILE A 18 -4.21 -1.24 7.84
N GLU A 19 -3.43 -1.68 8.83
CA GLU A 19 -3.72 -2.87 9.65
C GLU A 19 -5.09 -2.80 10.34
N ARG A 20 -5.58 -1.60 10.65
CA ARG A 20 -6.92 -1.40 11.24
C ARG A 20 -8.02 -1.30 10.19
N LEU A 21 -7.73 -0.78 9.00
CA LEU A 21 -8.69 -0.64 7.91
C LEU A 21 -9.01 -1.98 7.24
N VAL A 22 -8.00 -2.82 7.00
CA VAL A 22 -8.17 -4.09 6.27
C VAL A 22 -9.23 -5.00 6.91
N PRO A 23 -9.23 -5.26 8.23
CA PRO A 23 -10.28 -6.05 8.87
C PRO A 23 -11.69 -5.48 8.69
N LEU A 24 -11.85 -4.15 8.69
CA LEU A 24 -13.16 -3.51 8.48
C LEU A 24 -13.67 -3.70 7.06
N PHE A 25 -12.80 -3.64 6.05
CA PHE A 25 -13.18 -3.91 4.66
C PHE A 25 -13.56 -5.38 4.47
N VAL A 26 -12.76 -6.30 5.01
CA VAL A 26 -13.04 -7.74 4.93
C VAL A 26 -14.35 -8.09 5.63
N ALA A 27 -14.63 -7.49 6.80
CA ALA A 27 -15.90 -7.67 7.51
C ALA A 27 -17.13 -7.18 6.72
N GLN A 28 -16.93 -6.29 5.74
CA GLN A 28 -17.97 -5.82 4.81
C GLN A 28 -18.04 -6.66 3.52
N GLY A 29 -17.32 -7.78 3.44
CA GLY A 29 -17.29 -8.66 2.27
C GLY A 29 -16.43 -8.15 1.12
N ILE A 30 -15.60 -7.12 1.35
CA ILE A 30 -14.74 -6.52 0.32
C ILE A 30 -13.46 -7.34 0.24
N THR A 31 -13.12 -7.82 -0.95
CA THR A 31 -11.84 -8.47 -1.20
C THR A 31 -10.74 -7.42 -1.32
N VAL A 32 -9.73 -7.49 -0.46
CA VAL A 32 -8.66 -6.49 -0.37
C VAL A 32 -7.30 -7.11 -0.67
N SER A 33 -6.53 -6.45 -1.54
CA SER A 33 -5.11 -6.72 -1.75
C SER A 33 -4.26 -5.51 -1.39
N LEU A 34 -2.96 -5.72 -1.15
CA LEU A 34 -2.03 -4.64 -0.81
C LEU A 34 -0.74 -4.74 -1.62
N ILE A 35 -0.32 -3.62 -2.17
CA ILE A 35 1.01 -3.44 -2.76
C ILE A 35 1.82 -2.55 -1.81
N LYS A 36 2.98 -3.04 -1.41
CA LYS A 36 3.96 -2.29 -0.63
C LYS A 36 5.22 -2.06 -1.45
N HIS A 37 5.59 -0.79 -1.62
CA HIS A 37 6.88 -0.42 -2.22
C HIS A 37 7.90 -0.23 -1.10
N ALA A 38 8.82 -1.19 -0.98
CA ALA A 38 9.92 -1.12 -0.02
C ALA A 38 11.04 -0.22 -0.54
N HIS A 39 11.73 0.47 0.36
CA HIS A 39 12.77 1.43 -0.05
C HIS A 39 14.11 0.77 -0.45
N HIS A 40 14.39 -0.48 -0.04
CA HIS A 40 15.67 -1.19 -0.22
C HIS A 40 15.45 -2.67 -0.60
N GLU A 41 16.53 -3.43 -0.73
CA GLU A 41 16.51 -4.89 -0.79
C GLU A 41 15.70 -5.46 0.39
N PHE A 42 14.79 -6.38 0.08
CA PHE A 42 14.00 -7.09 1.07
C PHE A 42 14.01 -8.57 0.71
N ASP A 43 13.97 -9.41 1.73
CA ASP A 43 13.80 -10.85 1.55
C ASP A 43 12.55 -11.31 2.29
N ILE A 44 11.74 -12.09 1.58
CA ILE A 44 10.55 -12.75 2.15
C ILE A 44 10.91 -14.20 2.53
N ASP A 45 12.02 -14.73 2.00
CA ASP A 45 12.53 -16.05 2.29
C ASP A 45 13.79 -15.96 3.17
N GLN A 46 14.19 -17.07 3.79
CA GLN A 46 15.30 -17.08 4.76
C GLN A 46 16.49 -17.91 4.26
N PRO A 47 17.73 -17.46 4.50
CA PRO A 47 18.92 -18.27 4.28
C PRO A 47 18.80 -19.65 4.94
N GLY A 48 19.17 -20.70 4.20
CA GLY A 48 19.11 -22.09 4.66
C GLY A 48 17.90 -22.89 4.17
N LYS A 49 16.84 -22.24 3.69
CA LYS A 49 15.72 -22.92 3.02
C LYS A 49 16.05 -23.31 1.59
N ASP A 50 15.42 -24.37 1.09
CA ASP A 50 15.63 -24.83 -0.29
C ASP A 50 15.19 -23.80 -1.33
N SER A 51 14.05 -23.14 -1.09
CA SER A 51 13.55 -22.06 -1.94
C SER A 51 14.54 -20.89 -2.05
N TYR A 52 15.20 -20.53 -0.94
CA TYR A 52 16.24 -19.51 -0.92
C TYR A 52 17.46 -19.97 -1.74
N ARG A 53 17.93 -21.19 -1.50
CA ARG A 53 19.06 -21.79 -2.24
C ARG A 53 18.80 -21.84 -3.75
N HIS A 54 17.62 -22.25 -4.18
CA HIS A 54 17.26 -22.30 -5.61
C HIS A 54 17.20 -20.90 -6.25
N ARG A 55 16.66 -19.91 -5.53
CA ARG A 55 16.67 -18.51 -5.96
C ARG A 55 18.09 -17.98 -6.12
N GLN A 56 18.96 -18.18 -5.13
CA GLN A 56 20.37 -17.79 -5.21
C GLN A 56 21.13 -18.52 -6.33
N ALA A 57 20.79 -19.79 -6.59
CA ALA A 57 21.41 -20.59 -7.64
C ALA A 57 21.08 -20.10 -9.07
N GLY A 58 20.09 -19.23 -9.26
CA GLY A 58 19.80 -18.62 -10.56
C GLY A 58 18.35 -18.68 -11.01
N CYS A 59 17.45 -19.32 -10.25
CA CYS A 59 16.03 -19.34 -10.62
C CYS A 59 15.50 -17.91 -10.79
N LYS A 60 14.84 -17.64 -11.92
CA LYS A 60 14.16 -16.37 -12.17
C LYS A 60 12.91 -16.25 -11.30
N GLU A 61 12.22 -17.36 -11.11
CA GLU A 61 11.07 -17.47 -10.24
C GLU A 61 11.18 -18.73 -9.37
N VAL A 62 10.74 -18.62 -8.13
CA VAL A 62 10.56 -19.74 -7.21
C VAL A 62 9.17 -19.63 -6.61
N LEU A 63 8.33 -20.63 -6.84
CA LEU A 63 6.98 -20.73 -6.30
C LEU A 63 6.96 -21.78 -5.17
N VAL A 64 6.55 -21.35 -3.98
CA VAL A 64 6.34 -22.22 -2.81
C VAL A 64 4.84 -22.31 -2.57
N THR A 65 4.31 -23.51 -2.39
CA THR A 65 2.86 -23.75 -2.24
C THR A 65 2.56 -24.77 -1.15
N SER A 66 1.36 -24.69 -0.59
CA SER A 66 0.79 -25.56 0.44
C SER A 66 -0.74 -25.58 0.32
N ASP A 67 -1.40 -26.37 1.16
CA ASP A 67 -2.86 -26.39 1.33
C ASP A 67 -3.43 -25.08 1.92
N VAL A 68 -2.60 -24.27 2.59
CA VAL A 68 -3.01 -23.00 3.20
C VAL A 68 -2.74 -21.79 2.30
N ARG A 69 -1.58 -21.74 1.64
CA ARG A 69 -1.15 -20.57 0.84
C ARG A 69 -0.03 -20.90 -0.13
N TRP A 70 0.21 -19.98 -1.06
CA TRP A 70 1.40 -19.98 -1.92
C TRP A 70 2.08 -18.60 -1.93
N ALA A 71 3.36 -18.59 -2.28
CA ALA A 71 4.18 -17.40 -2.47
C ALA A 71 5.04 -17.56 -3.73
N LEU A 72 5.16 -16.48 -4.51
CA LEU A 72 6.00 -16.42 -5.70
C LEU A 72 7.05 -15.33 -5.52
N MET A 73 8.32 -15.73 -5.54
CA MET A 73 9.44 -14.79 -5.61
C MET A 73 9.85 -14.61 -7.07
N HIS A 74 9.92 -13.36 -7.52
CA HIS A 74 10.37 -12.99 -8.87
C HIS A 74 11.64 -12.15 -8.78
N GLU A 75 12.73 -12.66 -9.34
CA GLU A 75 14.02 -11.97 -9.35
C GLU A 75 14.13 -11.02 -10.54
N LEU A 76 14.40 -9.74 -10.28
CA LEU A 76 14.62 -8.77 -11.36
C LEU A 76 15.95 -9.02 -12.10
N ARG A 77 17.00 -9.44 -11.39
CA ARG A 77 18.36 -9.69 -11.92
C ARG A 77 18.86 -8.59 -12.86
N GLY A 78 18.79 -7.34 -12.40
CA GLY A 78 19.15 -6.15 -13.20
C GLY A 78 18.07 -5.65 -14.14
N GLY A 79 16.92 -6.33 -14.22
CA GLY A 79 15.71 -5.82 -14.85
C GLY A 79 15.12 -4.60 -14.12
N ARG A 80 14.23 -3.88 -14.80
CA ARG A 80 13.58 -2.70 -14.20
C ARG A 80 12.66 -3.08 -13.05
N GLU A 81 12.57 -2.16 -12.09
CA GLU A 81 11.54 -2.20 -11.07
C GLU A 81 10.13 -2.14 -11.69
N LEU A 82 9.17 -2.79 -11.06
CA LEU A 82 7.78 -2.78 -11.49
C LEU A 82 7.18 -1.38 -11.33
N ALA A 83 6.59 -0.86 -12.41
CA ALA A 83 5.66 0.25 -12.30
C ALA A 83 4.41 -0.22 -11.53
N LEU A 84 3.69 0.71 -10.88
CA LEU A 84 2.49 0.36 -10.12
C LEU A 84 1.45 -0.38 -10.99
N SER A 85 1.27 0.01 -12.25
CA SER A 85 0.32 -0.66 -13.16
C SER A 85 0.72 -2.11 -13.45
N ASP A 86 2.02 -2.39 -13.60
CA ASP A 86 2.53 -3.76 -13.75
C ASP A 86 2.33 -4.58 -12.46
N ALA A 87 2.53 -3.97 -11.29
CA ALA A 87 2.30 -4.62 -10.00
C ALA A 87 0.82 -4.95 -9.76
N LEU A 88 -0.10 -4.03 -10.10
CA LEU A 88 -1.54 -4.23 -10.00
C LEU A 88 -2.01 -5.40 -10.87
N ARG A 89 -1.46 -5.57 -12.08
CA ARG A 89 -1.77 -6.70 -12.97
C ARG A 89 -1.35 -8.06 -12.43
N ARG A 90 -0.45 -8.10 -11.44
CA ARG A 90 -0.02 -9.35 -10.79
C ARG A 90 -0.91 -9.78 -9.63
N LEU A 91 -1.78 -8.89 -9.14
CA LEU A 91 -2.72 -9.24 -8.09
C LEU A 91 -3.83 -10.16 -8.63
N SER A 92 -4.32 -11.03 -7.76
CA SER A 92 -5.59 -11.72 -8.02
C SER A 92 -6.74 -10.72 -8.08
N PRO A 93 -7.85 -11.03 -8.77
CA PRO A 93 -9.03 -10.18 -8.77
C PRO A 93 -9.44 -9.81 -7.35
N CYS A 94 -9.60 -8.51 -7.09
CA CYS A 94 -10.14 -8.02 -5.83
C CYS A 94 -10.92 -6.72 -6.04
N ASP A 95 -11.67 -6.32 -5.02
CA ASP A 95 -12.50 -5.12 -5.04
C ASP A 95 -11.66 -3.87 -4.77
N LEU A 96 -10.67 -3.97 -3.88
CA LEU A 96 -9.82 -2.86 -3.44
C LEU A 96 -8.34 -3.25 -3.35
N ALA A 97 -7.48 -2.54 -4.08
CA ALA A 97 -6.03 -2.60 -3.94
C ALA A 97 -5.52 -1.38 -3.18
N LEU A 98 -4.96 -1.62 -1.98
CA LEU A 98 -4.29 -0.61 -1.17
C LEU A 98 -2.82 -0.47 -1.59
N VAL A 99 -2.31 0.76 -1.61
CA VAL A 99 -0.92 1.05 -1.99
C VAL A 99 -0.20 1.78 -0.86
N GLU A 100 0.78 1.11 -0.26
CA GLU A 100 1.73 1.72 0.69
C GLU A 100 3.06 1.97 -0.04
N GLY A 101 3.37 3.25 -0.32
CA GLY A 101 4.54 3.64 -1.11
C GLY A 101 4.15 4.14 -2.49
N PHE A 102 4.98 3.93 -3.52
CA PHE A 102 4.78 4.50 -4.87
C PHE A 102 4.43 6.00 -4.82
N LYS A 103 5.27 6.79 -4.16
CA LYS A 103 4.97 8.18 -3.78
C LYS A 103 4.50 9.05 -4.96
N THR A 104 5.02 8.80 -6.16
CA THR A 104 4.71 9.54 -7.39
C THR A 104 3.55 8.99 -8.20
N ALA A 105 2.91 7.89 -7.77
CA ALA A 105 1.81 7.29 -8.51
C ALA A 105 0.59 8.22 -8.55
N ALA A 106 -0.02 8.35 -9.73
CA ALA A 106 -1.23 9.15 -9.96
C ALA A 106 -2.49 8.36 -9.57
N ILE A 107 -2.64 8.06 -8.29
CA ILE A 107 -3.81 7.39 -7.70
C ILE A 107 -4.30 8.20 -6.50
N PRO A 108 -5.60 8.21 -6.16
CA PRO A 108 -6.08 8.91 -4.96
C PRO A 108 -5.39 8.38 -3.70
N LYS A 109 -4.93 9.28 -2.82
CA LYS A 109 -4.22 8.94 -1.59
C LYS A 109 -4.81 9.63 -0.38
N LEU A 110 -4.78 8.93 0.76
CA LEU A 110 -4.93 9.53 2.08
C LEU A 110 -3.54 9.88 2.61
N GLU A 111 -3.31 11.14 2.95
CA GLU A 111 -2.11 11.53 3.68
C GLU A 111 -2.26 11.25 5.16
N VAL A 112 -1.36 10.46 5.74
CA VAL A 112 -1.27 10.25 7.18
C VAL A 112 -0.28 11.24 7.76
N TYR A 113 -0.81 12.23 8.48
CA TYR A 113 -0.06 13.25 9.19
C TYR A 113 -0.01 12.93 10.68
N ARG A 114 1.15 13.20 11.28
CA ARG A 114 1.36 13.04 12.72
C ARG A 114 2.23 14.19 13.21
N ALA A 115 1.71 15.00 14.13
CA ALA A 115 2.40 16.20 14.61
C ALA A 115 3.79 15.87 15.20
N SER A 116 3.89 14.75 15.92
CA SER A 116 5.14 14.29 16.54
C SER A 116 6.25 13.93 15.53
N VAL A 117 5.93 13.73 14.24
CA VAL A 117 6.92 13.48 13.19
C VAL A 117 7.64 14.79 12.81
N GLY A 118 7.04 15.95 13.09
CA GLY A 118 7.68 17.27 12.90
C GLY A 118 7.99 17.60 11.43
N LYS A 119 7.24 17.03 10.49
CA LYS A 119 7.42 17.26 9.04
C LYS A 119 6.19 17.90 8.42
N PRO A 120 6.35 18.72 7.36
CA PRO A 120 5.23 19.39 6.71
C PRO A 120 4.32 18.39 6.00
N LEU A 121 3.09 18.82 5.71
CA LEU A 121 2.17 18.06 4.87
C LEU A 121 2.70 17.93 3.43
N LEU A 122 2.30 16.86 2.77
CA LEU A 122 2.70 16.49 1.41
C LEU A 122 1.68 16.95 0.37
N HIS A 123 0.41 17.13 0.73
CA HIS A 123 -0.67 17.43 -0.21
C HIS A 123 -0.46 18.70 -1.05
N SER A 124 0.33 19.66 -0.56
CA SER A 124 0.69 20.87 -1.32
C SER A 124 1.54 20.58 -2.56
N GLY A 125 2.31 19.48 -2.56
CA GLY A 125 3.15 19.04 -3.66
C GLY A 125 2.63 17.82 -4.42
N ASP A 126 1.52 17.21 -3.99
CA ASP A 126 0.93 16.03 -4.63
C ASP A 126 -0.60 16.18 -4.72
N GLY A 127 -1.08 16.59 -5.90
CA GLY A 127 -2.50 16.77 -6.19
C GLY A 127 -3.31 15.47 -6.21
N ASN A 128 -2.68 14.31 -6.03
CA ASN A 128 -3.38 13.04 -5.87
C ASN A 128 -3.76 12.75 -4.41
N ILE A 129 -3.30 13.57 -3.45
CA ILE A 129 -3.75 13.47 -2.07
C ILE A 129 -5.14 14.09 -1.97
N VAL A 130 -6.13 13.28 -1.60
CA VAL A 130 -7.56 13.65 -1.62
C VAL A 130 -8.16 13.80 -0.22
N ALA A 131 -7.42 13.45 0.83
CA ALA A 131 -7.80 13.64 2.23
C ALA A 131 -6.57 13.53 3.14
N VAL A 132 -6.72 13.98 4.40
CA VAL A 132 -5.71 13.88 5.46
C VAL A 132 -6.29 13.12 6.65
N ALA A 133 -5.55 12.17 7.21
CA ALA A 133 -5.79 11.59 8.53
C ALA A 133 -4.75 12.12 9.50
N SER A 134 -5.18 12.76 10.60
CA SER A 134 -4.30 13.54 11.48
C SER A 134 -4.59 13.31 12.97
N ASP A 135 -3.57 13.46 13.82
CA ASP A 135 -3.70 13.55 15.29
C ASP A 135 -3.68 14.99 15.84
N ALA A 136 -3.64 15.98 14.94
CA ALA A 136 -3.67 17.40 15.27
C ALA A 136 -4.49 18.20 14.24
N PRO A 137 -4.91 19.43 14.55
CA PRO A 137 -5.51 20.33 13.57
C PRO A 137 -4.58 20.53 12.37
N VAL A 138 -5.15 20.51 11.16
CA VAL A 138 -4.44 20.71 9.90
C VAL A 138 -5.13 21.82 9.12
N ASP A 139 -4.35 22.81 8.67
CA ASP A 139 -4.83 23.89 7.81
C ASP A 139 -4.82 23.42 6.34
N THR A 140 -5.99 23.02 5.83
CA THR A 140 -6.17 22.51 4.47
C THR A 140 -7.63 22.62 4.03
N THR A 141 -7.86 22.64 2.72
CA THR A 141 -9.20 22.56 2.12
C THR A 141 -9.66 21.13 1.88
N LEU A 142 -8.77 20.14 2.05
CA LEU A 142 -9.10 18.73 1.91
C LEU A 142 -9.91 18.21 3.11
N PRO A 143 -10.71 17.15 2.94
CA PRO A 143 -11.30 16.43 4.07
C PRO A 143 -10.22 16.00 5.07
N VAL A 144 -10.45 16.29 6.36
CA VAL A 144 -9.57 15.89 7.46
C VAL A 144 -10.32 14.92 8.37
N PHE A 145 -9.70 13.79 8.68
CA PHE A 145 -10.21 12.77 9.60
C PHE A 145 -9.33 12.70 10.84
N GLU A 146 -9.95 12.46 12.00
CA GLU A 146 -9.19 12.02 13.18
C GLU A 146 -8.52 10.67 12.83
N ILE A 147 -7.22 10.54 13.07
CA ILE A 147 -6.45 9.34 12.69
C ILE A 147 -6.97 8.05 13.34
N LYS A 148 -7.73 8.15 14.43
CA LYS A 148 -8.35 7.01 15.13
C LYS A 148 -9.78 6.72 14.67
N ASP A 149 -10.40 7.58 13.87
CA ASP A 149 -11.73 7.34 13.29
C ASP A 149 -11.61 6.44 12.06
N ILE A 150 -11.28 5.17 12.31
CA ILE A 150 -11.05 4.16 11.28
C ILE A 150 -12.32 3.94 10.44
N SER A 151 -13.49 4.03 11.04
CA SER A 151 -14.78 3.86 10.36
C SER A 151 -15.04 4.98 9.35
N ALA A 152 -14.83 6.25 9.72
CA ALA A 152 -14.98 7.36 8.79
C ALA A 152 -13.97 7.30 7.65
N ILE A 153 -12.71 6.96 7.96
CA ILE A 153 -11.66 6.79 6.95
C ILE A 153 -12.02 5.65 5.98
N ALA A 154 -12.47 4.50 6.48
CA ALA A 154 -12.90 3.38 5.66
C ALA A 154 -14.04 3.78 4.72
N ALA A 155 -15.08 4.43 5.25
CA ALA A 155 -16.22 4.89 4.46
C ALA A 155 -15.83 5.92 3.39
N PHE A 156 -14.86 6.79 3.69
CA PHE A 156 -14.31 7.72 2.72
C PHE A 156 -13.57 6.98 1.59
N ILE A 157 -12.68 6.05 1.94
CA ILE A 157 -11.90 5.27 0.95
C ILE A 157 -12.83 4.54 -0.02
N LEU A 158 -13.88 3.87 0.47
CA LEU A 158 -14.83 3.15 -0.39
C LEU A 158 -15.66 4.06 -1.32
N LYS A 159 -15.80 5.34 -0.97
CA LYS A 159 -16.48 6.33 -1.81
C LYS A 159 -15.54 7.07 -2.75
N ALA A 160 -14.24 7.08 -2.46
CA ALA A 160 -13.21 7.75 -3.25
C ALA A 160 -13.05 7.02 -4.60
N ARG A 161 -13.84 7.44 -5.59
CA ARG A 161 -13.79 6.88 -6.95
C ARG A 161 -12.38 7.07 -7.52
N SER A 162 -11.72 5.97 -7.87
CA SER A 162 -10.54 6.04 -8.73
C SER A 162 -10.98 6.52 -10.12
N SER A 163 -10.30 7.51 -10.70
CA SER A 163 -10.22 7.57 -12.16
C SER A 163 -9.60 6.26 -12.63
N ALA A 164 -10.16 5.61 -13.65
CA ALA A 164 -9.66 4.34 -14.14
C ALA A 164 -8.15 4.47 -14.41
N VAL A 165 -7.34 3.66 -13.71
CA VAL A 165 -5.92 3.52 -14.03
C VAL A 165 -5.86 2.76 -15.36
N PRO A 166 -5.33 3.34 -16.45
CA PRO A 166 -5.26 2.66 -17.73
C PRO A 166 -4.38 1.39 -17.69
#